data_AF-A0A919N3I4-F1
#
_entry.id   AF-A0A919N3I4-F1
#
_cell.length_a   1.000
_cell.length_b   1.000
_cell.length_c   1.000
_cell.angle_alpha   90.00
_cell.angle_beta   90.00
_cell.angle_gamma   90.00
#
_symmetry.space_group_name_H-M   'P 1'
#
loop_
_entity.id
_entity.type
_entity.pdbx_description
1 polymer ?
#
loop_
_entity_poly.entity_id
_entity_poly.type
_entity_poly.pdbx_seq_one_letter_code
_entity_poly.pdbx_strand_id
1 'polypeptide(L)'
;MWSIKKRSDAGDAPEFCGFLDDDAERLRRALRAQDWRSAREILGTDNPERRSYYFSVAAATVGVERWITEDTAPALLVRGAGLLTSAWTLRRDGLGSTLGETGARLWSRLVRQAEQCVEESLRRDPGQADAWTWSIALSRALNLPGPERLRRFQRLIEIEADHWFGHEQMLLALSPRWGGSSEAMFEFARTRAAACPGTHLPALIVLAHREHNLHQEFLAAPDDPDRGLSLTYWEPEAVMDEVWDAAQASFWHDDYSTSALTPIVWNLFAYAFTWGDFHKPAWSLFESIGEDWITRQPWGSVEFFLRSRNYAKENL
;
A
#
# COMPACT_ATOMS: atom_id res chain seq x y z
N MET A 1 7.65 11.34 -21.79
CA MET A 1 9.03 11.59 -21.35
C MET A 1 8.98 12.21 -19.96
N TRP A 2 8.87 11.39 -18.92
CA TRP A 2 8.86 11.87 -17.54
C TRP A 2 10.30 12.18 -17.12
N SER A 3 10.57 13.43 -16.73
CA SER A 3 11.85 13.83 -16.16
C SER A 3 11.82 13.55 -14.66
N ILE A 4 12.14 12.30 -14.28
CA ILE A 4 12.45 11.96 -12.90
C ILE A 4 13.73 12.71 -12.52
N LYS A 5 13.61 13.69 -11.62
CA LYS A 5 14.74 14.51 -11.19
C LYS A 5 15.48 13.77 -10.07
N LYS A 6 16.66 13.25 -10.40
CA LYS A 6 17.63 12.65 -9.47
C LYS A 6 18.00 13.68 -8.37
N ARG A 7 17.98 13.31 -7.08
CA ARG A 7 18.61 14.18 -6.06
C ARG A 7 20.12 14.23 -6.34
N SER A 8 20.71 15.40 -6.12
CA SER A 8 22.15 15.62 -6.33
C SER A 8 22.98 14.87 -5.30
N ASP A 9 24.08 14.26 -5.77
CA ASP A 9 25.12 13.55 -5.02
C ASP A 9 25.77 14.42 -3.91
N ALA A 10 25.08 14.61 -2.79
CA ALA A 10 25.66 15.09 -1.54
C ALA A 10 25.55 13.96 -0.53
N GLY A 11 26.66 13.60 0.12
CA GLY A 11 26.87 12.39 0.91
C GLY A 11 26.08 12.30 2.23
N ASP A 12 24.77 12.46 2.15
CA ASP A 12 23.83 12.10 3.21
C ASP A 12 23.57 10.58 3.15
N ALA A 13 23.36 9.97 4.32
CA ALA A 13 22.97 8.58 4.39
C ALA A 13 21.66 8.35 3.60
N PRO A 14 21.49 7.20 2.92
CA PRO A 14 20.23 6.89 2.26
C PRO A 14 19.05 7.01 3.24
N GLU A 15 17.94 7.56 2.77
CA GLU A 15 16.70 7.69 3.53
C GLU A 15 15.55 7.05 2.74
N PHE A 16 14.42 6.80 3.40
CA PHE A 16 13.22 6.46 2.66
C PHE A 16 12.80 7.62 1.76
N CYS A 17 12.36 7.31 0.54
CA CYS A 17 11.76 8.29 -0.35
C CYS A 17 10.58 8.95 0.39
N GLY A 18 10.64 10.26 0.56
CA GLY A 18 9.58 10.99 1.27
C GLY A 18 8.27 10.96 0.49
N PHE A 19 8.35 11.21 -0.81
CA PHE A 19 7.24 11.24 -1.76
C PHE A 19 7.67 10.65 -3.10
N LEU A 20 6.70 10.12 -3.86
CA LEU A 20 6.93 9.55 -5.19
C LEU A 20 6.99 10.62 -6.30
N ASP A 21 6.53 11.84 -6.00
CA ASP A 21 6.66 13.01 -6.85
C ASP A 21 6.60 14.32 -6.04
N ASP A 22 6.94 15.44 -6.69
CA ASP A 22 6.99 16.78 -6.09
C ASP A 22 5.59 17.30 -5.68
N ASP A 23 4.54 16.87 -6.38
CA ASP A 23 3.17 17.30 -6.15
C ASP A 23 2.60 16.70 -4.86
N ALA A 24 2.95 15.46 -4.54
CA ALA A 24 2.65 14.84 -3.26
C ALA A 24 3.35 15.55 -2.09
N GLU A 25 4.58 16.03 -2.28
CA GLU A 25 5.24 16.85 -1.27
C GLU A 25 4.52 18.20 -1.09
N ARG A 26 4.19 18.88 -2.21
CA ARG A 26 3.39 20.12 -2.19
C ARG A 26 2.05 19.92 -1.50
N LEU A 27 1.36 18.81 -1.77
CA LEU A 27 0.11 18.44 -1.15
C LEU A 27 0.27 18.28 0.36
N ARG A 28 1.30 17.56 0.82
CA ARG A 28 1.59 17.42 2.25
C ARG A 28 1.82 18.78 2.91
N ARG A 29 2.57 19.69 2.26
CA ARG A 29 2.83 21.04 2.78
C ARG A 29 1.53 21.86 2.86
N ALA A 30 0.70 21.84 1.82
CA ALA A 30 -0.59 22.54 1.79
C ALA A 30 -1.53 22.06 2.90
N LEU A 31 -1.67 20.73 3.06
CA LEU A 31 -2.52 20.15 4.10
C LEU A 31 -2.01 20.46 5.53
N ARG A 32 -0.70 20.51 5.75
CA ARG A 32 -0.12 20.94 7.03
C ARG A 32 -0.35 22.43 7.31
N ALA A 33 -0.35 23.25 6.27
CA ALA A 33 -0.67 24.67 6.35
C ALA A 33 -2.17 24.96 6.41
N GLN A 34 -3.03 23.92 6.43
CA GLN A 34 -4.49 24.04 6.36
C GLN A 34 -5.00 24.78 5.11
N ASP A 35 -4.21 24.76 4.03
CA ASP A 35 -4.55 25.35 2.75
C ASP A 35 -5.31 24.35 1.88
N TRP A 36 -6.62 24.24 2.13
CA TRP A 36 -7.47 23.34 1.37
C TRP A 36 -7.59 23.71 -0.11
N ARG A 37 -7.50 25.01 -0.46
CA ARG A 37 -7.60 25.43 -1.86
C ARG A 37 -6.48 24.81 -2.69
N SER A 38 -5.24 24.95 -2.23
CA SER A 38 -4.07 24.36 -2.90
C SER A 38 -4.10 22.83 -2.86
N ALA A 39 -4.52 22.24 -1.74
CA ALA A 39 -4.64 20.78 -1.65
C ALA A 39 -5.67 20.22 -2.64
N ARG A 40 -6.84 20.86 -2.75
CA ARG A 40 -7.92 20.47 -3.67
C ARG A 40 -7.50 20.57 -5.13
N GLU A 41 -6.70 21.58 -5.48
CA GLU A 41 -6.15 21.73 -6.84
C GLU A 41 -5.27 20.53 -7.21
N ILE A 42 -4.39 20.08 -6.30
CA ILE A 42 -3.52 18.91 -6.53
C ILE A 42 -4.33 17.62 -6.57
N LEU A 43 -5.29 17.45 -5.66
CA LEU A 43 -6.19 16.29 -5.64
C LEU A 43 -7.09 16.20 -6.89
N GLY A 44 -7.29 17.31 -7.59
CA GLY A 44 -8.09 17.39 -8.82
C GLY A 44 -7.39 16.92 -10.09
N THR A 45 -6.25 16.21 -9.99
CA THR A 45 -5.54 15.65 -11.15
C THR A 45 -6.39 14.65 -11.94
N ASP A 46 -6.32 14.73 -13.27
CA ASP A 46 -7.00 13.80 -14.19
C ASP A 46 -6.28 12.45 -14.29
N ASN A 47 -5.02 12.36 -13.84
CA ASN A 47 -4.29 11.09 -13.79
C ASN A 47 -4.78 10.25 -12.59
N PRO A 48 -5.46 9.11 -12.80
CA PRO A 48 -6.08 8.34 -11.72
C PRO A 48 -5.06 7.76 -10.74
N GLU A 49 -3.93 7.26 -11.26
CA GLU A 49 -2.86 6.69 -10.45
C GLU A 49 -2.29 7.74 -9.47
N ARG A 50 -1.97 8.93 -9.96
CA ARG A 50 -1.51 10.04 -9.10
C ARG A 50 -2.59 10.45 -8.10
N ARG A 51 -3.85 10.53 -8.53
CA ARG A 51 -4.97 10.89 -7.65
C ARG A 51 -5.08 9.92 -6.47
N SER A 52 -4.97 8.62 -6.72
CA SER A 52 -4.99 7.59 -5.68
C SER A 52 -3.83 7.70 -4.71
N TYR A 53 -2.62 7.97 -5.23
CA TYR A 53 -1.45 8.24 -4.40
C TYR A 53 -1.64 9.49 -3.53
N TYR A 54 -2.17 10.57 -4.11
CA TYR A 54 -2.41 11.82 -3.40
C TYR A 54 -3.46 11.68 -2.29
N PHE A 55 -4.53 10.92 -2.50
CA PHE A 55 -5.48 10.62 -1.41
C PHE A 55 -4.82 9.81 -0.28
N SER A 56 -3.91 8.87 -0.61
CA SER A 56 -3.11 8.17 0.39
C SER A 56 -2.19 9.12 1.19
N VAL A 57 -1.51 10.04 0.49
CA VAL A 57 -0.67 11.08 1.11
C VAL A 57 -1.51 12.00 1.99
N ALA A 58 -2.71 12.39 1.54
CA ALA A 58 -3.61 13.24 2.30
C ALA A 58 -4.09 12.55 3.57
N ALA A 59 -4.53 11.30 3.47
CA ALA A 59 -4.97 10.49 4.60
C ALA A 59 -3.88 10.29 5.67
N ALA A 60 -2.63 10.11 5.23
CA ALA A 60 -1.47 10.00 6.11
C ALA A 60 -0.97 11.34 6.67
N THR A 61 -1.62 12.46 6.35
CA THR A 61 -1.29 13.78 6.90
C THR A 61 -1.90 13.92 8.29
N VAL A 62 -1.03 13.94 9.30
CA VAL A 62 -1.44 14.01 10.72
C VAL A 62 -2.37 15.20 10.96
N GLY A 63 -3.54 14.91 11.54
CA GLY A 63 -4.51 15.91 11.97
C GLY A 63 -5.38 16.50 10.86
N VAL A 64 -5.26 16.01 9.62
CA VAL A 64 -6.07 16.50 8.48
C VAL A 64 -7.57 16.37 8.76
N GLU A 65 -7.96 15.32 9.47
CA GLU A 65 -9.35 15.02 9.81
C GLU A 65 -10.01 16.02 10.76
N ARG A 66 -9.20 16.87 11.42
CA ARG A 66 -9.65 17.81 12.46
C ARG A 66 -10.02 19.17 11.92
N TRP A 67 -9.38 19.60 10.83
CA TRP A 67 -9.53 20.95 10.30
C TRP A 67 -10.27 20.98 8.95
N ILE A 68 -10.34 19.86 8.22
CA ILE A 68 -11.20 19.75 7.04
C ILE A 68 -12.66 19.75 7.49
N THR A 69 -13.36 20.85 7.22
CA THR A 69 -14.79 21.04 7.56
C THR A 69 -15.69 21.18 6.35
N GLU A 70 -15.14 21.25 5.13
CA GLU A 70 -15.94 21.35 3.91
C GLU A 70 -16.74 20.07 3.66
N ASP A 71 -17.93 20.24 3.06
CA ASP A 71 -18.87 19.15 2.77
C ASP A 71 -18.88 18.77 1.28
N THR A 72 -17.71 18.90 0.62
CA THR A 72 -17.49 18.43 -0.76
C THR A 72 -17.01 16.98 -0.76
N ALA A 73 -17.27 16.23 -1.84
CA ALA A 73 -16.85 14.81 -1.92
C ALA A 73 -15.34 14.62 -1.65
N PRO A 74 -14.40 15.37 -2.26
CA PRO A 74 -12.97 15.21 -1.96
C PRO A 74 -12.61 15.56 -0.52
N ALA A 75 -13.24 16.58 0.08
CA ALA A 75 -12.99 16.96 1.48
C ALA A 75 -13.42 15.85 2.44
N LEU A 76 -14.59 15.26 2.20
CA LEU A 76 -15.11 14.15 3.00
C LEU A 76 -14.27 12.90 2.85
N LEU A 77 -13.80 12.61 1.64
CA LEU A 77 -12.90 11.48 1.42
C LEU A 77 -11.59 11.66 2.20
N VAL A 78 -10.94 12.82 2.10
CA VAL A 78 -9.73 13.14 2.87
C VAL A 78 -9.98 13.01 4.37
N ARG A 79 -11.09 13.56 4.87
CA ARG A 79 -11.46 13.49 6.27
C ARG A 79 -11.70 12.05 6.73
N GLY A 80 -12.46 11.27 5.98
CA GLY A 80 -12.76 9.87 6.29
C GLY A 80 -11.51 9.00 6.29
N ALA A 81 -10.66 9.17 5.28
CA ALA A 81 -9.38 8.48 5.17
C ALA A 81 -8.41 8.85 6.32
N GLY A 82 -8.37 10.13 6.70
CA GLY A 82 -7.59 10.61 7.85
C GLY A 82 -8.09 10.07 9.20
N LEU A 83 -9.42 9.97 9.38
CA LEU A 83 -10.03 9.34 10.56
C LEU A 83 -9.64 7.86 10.67
N LEU A 84 -9.73 7.11 9.56
CA LEU A 84 -9.32 5.71 9.53
C LEU A 84 -7.82 5.56 9.82
N THR A 85 -6.98 6.40 9.22
CA THR A 85 -5.52 6.39 9.47
C THR A 85 -5.19 6.70 10.93
N SER A 86 -5.90 7.64 11.53
CA SER A 86 -5.79 7.95 12.96
C SER A 86 -6.20 6.76 13.83
N ALA A 87 -7.27 6.05 13.47
CA ALA A 87 -7.69 4.84 14.17
C ALA A 87 -6.59 3.76 14.14
N TRP A 88 -6.00 3.50 12.97
CA TRP A 88 -4.90 2.53 12.84
C TRP A 88 -3.63 2.93 13.61
N THR A 89 -3.33 4.22 13.70
CA THR A 89 -2.19 4.73 14.48
C THR A 89 -2.38 4.42 15.96
N LEU A 90 -3.57 4.65 16.50
CA LEU A 90 -3.90 4.22 17.87
C LEU A 90 -3.63 2.71 18.04
N ARG A 91 -4.09 1.87 17.11
CA ARG A 91 -3.90 0.42 17.22
C ARG A 91 -2.42 0.01 17.22
N ARG A 92 -1.58 0.68 16.43
CA ARG A 92 -0.15 0.36 16.25
C ARG A 92 0.71 0.74 17.45
N ASP A 93 0.42 1.86 18.11
CA ASP A 93 1.22 2.38 19.24
C ASP A 93 0.98 1.59 20.55
N GLY A 94 0.64 0.31 20.44
CA GLY A 94 0.33 -0.55 21.58
C GLY A 94 -0.99 -0.20 22.26
N LEU A 95 -1.72 0.86 21.85
CA LEU A 95 -3.07 1.01 22.35
C LEU A 95 -3.94 -0.13 21.82
N GLY A 96 -3.69 -0.74 20.65
CA GLY A 96 -4.53 -1.78 20.00
C GLY A 96 -4.81 -3.08 20.76
N SER A 97 -3.76 -3.76 21.21
CA SER A 97 -3.86 -4.96 22.08
C SER A 97 -4.07 -4.59 23.55
N THR A 98 -3.95 -3.30 23.87
CA THR A 98 -4.06 -2.71 25.21
C THR A 98 -5.17 -1.66 25.24
N LEU A 99 -6.19 -1.79 24.37
CA LEU A 99 -7.27 -0.82 24.26
C LEU A 99 -8.19 -1.20 25.41
N GLY A 100 -7.83 -0.78 26.63
CA GLY A 100 -8.81 -0.64 27.70
C GLY A 100 -10.04 0.08 27.13
N GLU A 101 -11.20 -0.05 27.76
CA GLU A 101 -12.49 0.31 27.14
C GLU A 101 -12.53 1.69 26.44
N THR A 102 -11.81 2.68 26.98
CA THR A 102 -11.67 4.02 26.37
C THR A 102 -11.04 3.98 24.98
N GLY A 103 -9.99 3.18 24.79
CA GLY A 103 -9.36 2.98 23.50
C GLY A 103 -10.30 2.29 22.50
N ALA A 104 -11.04 1.27 22.93
CA ALA A 104 -12.01 0.55 22.09
C ALA A 104 -13.17 1.46 21.67
N ARG A 105 -13.66 2.31 22.59
CA ARG A 105 -14.66 3.36 22.30
C ARG A 105 -14.14 4.38 21.30
N LEU A 106 -12.90 4.85 21.45
CA LEU A 106 -12.27 5.80 20.55
C LEU A 106 -12.08 5.21 19.15
N TRP A 107 -11.54 4.00 19.04
CA TRP A 107 -11.43 3.24 17.79
C TRP A 107 -12.78 3.17 17.08
N SER A 108 -13.81 2.68 17.78
CA SER A 108 -15.14 2.50 17.22
C SER A 108 -15.76 3.81 16.75
N ARG A 109 -15.52 4.91 17.48
CA ARG A 109 -15.98 6.25 17.09
C ARG A 109 -15.30 6.72 15.81
N LEU A 110 -13.97 6.63 15.73
CA LEU A 110 -13.20 7.07 14.56
C LEU A 110 -13.58 6.28 13.31
N VAL A 111 -13.68 4.95 13.42
CA VAL A 111 -14.05 4.10 12.27
C VAL A 111 -15.47 4.39 11.79
N ARG A 112 -16.44 4.59 12.69
CA ARG A 112 -17.81 4.95 12.29
C ARG A 112 -17.89 6.33 11.64
N GLN A 113 -17.16 7.31 12.15
CA GLN A 113 -17.10 8.64 11.53
C GLN A 113 -16.40 8.60 10.17
N ALA A 114 -15.39 7.75 10.03
CA ALA A 114 -14.72 7.52 8.75
C ALA A 114 -15.68 6.90 7.73
N GLU A 115 -16.45 5.87 8.10
CA GLU A 115 -17.49 5.27 7.26
C GLU A 115 -18.49 6.31 6.78
N GLN A 116 -19.04 7.12 7.68
CA GLN A 116 -20.00 8.17 7.34
C GLN A 116 -19.43 9.17 6.31
N CYS A 117 -18.17 9.60 6.48
CA CYS A 117 -17.55 10.53 5.55
C CYS A 117 -17.33 9.88 4.17
N VAL A 118 -16.87 8.63 4.12
CA VAL A 118 -16.62 7.91 2.86
C VAL A 118 -17.94 7.57 2.14
N GLU A 119 -18.96 7.12 2.86
CA GLU A 119 -20.30 6.89 2.30
C GLU A 119 -20.92 8.17 1.75
N GLU A 120 -20.77 9.30 2.46
CA GLU A 120 -21.22 10.59 1.98
C GLU A 120 -20.47 11.04 0.72
N SER A 121 -19.15 10.86 0.70
CA SER A 121 -18.34 11.11 -0.50
C SER A 121 -18.84 10.29 -1.69
N LEU A 122 -19.09 9.00 -1.49
CA LEU A 122 -19.60 8.10 -2.52
C LEU A 122 -21.02 8.44 -2.98
N ARG A 123 -21.88 8.96 -2.09
CA ARG A 123 -23.22 9.40 -2.48
C ARG A 123 -23.18 10.60 -3.41
N ARG A 124 -22.19 11.48 -3.22
CA ARG A 124 -21.98 12.68 -4.03
C ARG A 124 -21.25 12.39 -5.33
N ASP A 125 -20.28 11.47 -5.28
CA ASP A 125 -19.48 11.06 -6.44
C ASP A 125 -19.29 9.52 -6.44
N PRO A 126 -20.28 8.75 -6.92
CA PRO A 126 -20.21 7.29 -6.96
C PRO A 126 -19.25 6.74 -8.02
N GLY A 127 -18.70 7.62 -8.87
CA GLY A 127 -17.68 7.31 -9.87
C GLY A 127 -16.25 7.48 -9.37
N GLN A 128 -16.05 7.85 -8.10
CA GLN A 128 -14.73 8.07 -7.54
C GLN A 128 -14.08 6.76 -7.08
N ALA A 129 -13.13 6.22 -7.86
CA ALA A 129 -12.41 4.99 -7.52
C ALA A 129 -11.70 5.06 -6.16
N ASP A 130 -11.11 6.22 -5.84
CA ASP A 130 -10.41 6.45 -4.58
C ASP A 130 -11.33 6.29 -3.35
N ALA A 131 -12.58 6.74 -3.46
CA ALA A 131 -13.56 6.60 -2.40
C ALA A 131 -13.93 5.12 -2.16
N TRP A 132 -14.02 4.31 -3.23
CA TRP A 132 -14.22 2.87 -3.11
C TRP A 132 -13.01 2.17 -2.47
N THR A 133 -11.79 2.60 -2.76
CA THR A 133 -10.57 2.10 -2.09
C THR A 133 -10.66 2.26 -0.57
N TRP A 134 -11.03 3.46 -0.10
CA TRP A 134 -11.20 3.70 1.34
C TRP A 134 -12.42 2.97 1.92
N SER A 135 -13.48 2.78 1.14
CA SER A 135 -14.62 1.96 1.54
C SER A 135 -14.25 0.48 1.74
N ILE A 136 -13.36 -0.07 0.91
CA ILE A 136 -12.82 -1.43 1.08
C ILE A 136 -11.94 -1.48 2.33
N ALA A 137 -11.06 -0.49 2.55
CA ALA A 137 -10.23 -0.42 3.75
C ALA A 137 -11.07 -0.38 5.04
N LEU A 138 -12.18 0.37 5.02
CA LEU A 138 -13.14 0.42 6.12
C LEU A 138 -13.87 -0.89 6.34
N SER A 139 -14.20 -1.63 5.28
CA SER A 139 -14.86 -2.94 5.38
C SER A 139 -14.07 -3.91 6.27
N ARG A 140 -12.74 -3.82 6.23
CA ARG A 140 -11.81 -4.55 7.10
C ARG A 140 -11.83 -4.01 8.52
N ALA A 141 -11.80 -2.69 8.72
CA ALA A 141 -11.85 -2.08 10.05
C ALA A 141 -13.17 -2.34 10.79
N LEU A 142 -14.27 -2.48 10.05
CA LEU A 142 -15.62 -2.77 10.55
C LEU A 142 -15.94 -4.27 10.62
N ASN A 143 -15.05 -5.15 10.19
CA ASN A 143 -15.28 -6.59 10.06
C ASN A 143 -16.56 -6.92 9.26
N LEU A 144 -16.80 -6.21 8.16
CA LEU A 144 -17.94 -6.49 7.28
C LEU A 144 -17.84 -7.89 6.66
N PRO A 145 -18.96 -8.55 6.33
CA PRO A 145 -18.95 -9.89 5.74
C PRO A 145 -18.40 -9.88 4.31
N GLY A 146 -17.84 -11.02 3.88
CA GLY A 146 -17.21 -11.19 2.57
C GLY A 146 -18.01 -10.67 1.36
N PRO A 147 -19.33 -10.96 1.24
CA PRO A 147 -20.13 -10.45 0.13
C PRO A 147 -20.15 -8.92 0.02
N GLU A 148 -20.15 -8.19 1.15
CA GLU A 148 -20.13 -6.72 1.13
C GLU A 148 -18.76 -6.18 0.74
N ARG A 149 -17.66 -6.85 1.15
CA ARG A 149 -16.30 -6.51 0.70
C ARG A 149 -16.18 -6.67 -0.82
N LEU A 150 -16.67 -7.80 -1.33
CA LEU A 150 -16.67 -8.10 -2.76
C LEU A 150 -17.51 -7.11 -3.56
N ARG A 151 -18.71 -6.73 -3.08
CA ARG A 151 -19.56 -5.72 -3.72
C ARG A 151 -18.85 -4.38 -3.86
N ARG A 152 -18.18 -3.91 -2.79
CA ARG A 152 -17.40 -2.66 -2.81
C ARG A 152 -16.24 -2.75 -3.81
N PHE A 153 -15.55 -3.89 -3.84
CA PHE A 153 -14.46 -4.12 -4.79
C PHE A 153 -14.93 -4.23 -6.25
N GLN A 154 -16.04 -4.90 -6.52
CA GLN A 154 -16.64 -4.95 -7.85
C GLN A 154 -16.93 -3.55 -8.38
N ARG A 155 -17.46 -2.68 -7.51
CA ARG A 155 -17.74 -1.31 -7.91
C ARG A 155 -16.48 -0.49 -8.20
N LEU A 156 -15.38 -0.74 -7.48
CA LEU A 156 -14.08 -0.14 -7.80
C LEU A 156 -13.62 -0.55 -9.20
N ILE A 157 -13.60 -1.85 -9.50
CA ILE A 157 -13.03 -2.35 -10.77
C ILE A 157 -13.91 -2.08 -11.99
N GLU A 158 -15.21 -1.79 -11.79
CA GLU A 158 -16.08 -1.24 -12.84
C GLU A 158 -15.66 0.18 -13.27
N ILE A 159 -15.03 0.94 -12.37
CA ILE A 159 -14.58 2.31 -12.60
C ILE A 159 -13.13 2.29 -13.10
N GLU A 160 -12.25 1.57 -12.40
CA GLU A 160 -10.82 1.53 -12.67
C GLU A 160 -10.28 0.11 -12.40
N ALA A 161 -10.12 -0.65 -13.48
CA ALA A 161 -9.84 -2.08 -13.42
C ALA A 161 -8.47 -2.41 -12.81
N ASP A 162 -7.48 -1.53 -12.93
CA ASP A 162 -6.09 -1.73 -12.49
C ASP A 162 -5.69 -0.87 -11.27
N HIS A 163 -6.67 -0.33 -10.55
CA HIS A 163 -6.45 0.58 -9.42
C HIS A 163 -5.64 -0.05 -8.27
N TRP A 164 -4.33 0.24 -8.20
CA TRP A 164 -3.36 -0.40 -7.29
C TRP A 164 -3.79 -0.46 -5.83
N PHE A 165 -4.02 0.69 -5.18
CA PHE A 165 -4.31 0.73 -3.73
C PHE A 165 -5.62 0.01 -3.38
N GLY A 166 -6.57 -0.03 -4.29
CA GLY A 166 -7.86 -0.68 -4.07
C GLY A 166 -7.73 -2.21 -4.12
N HIS A 167 -6.88 -2.72 -5.02
CA HIS A 167 -6.51 -4.13 -5.04
C HIS A 167 -5.71 -4.53 -3.80
N GLU A 168 -4.77 -3.70 -3.37
CA GLU A 168 -4.03 -3.92 -2.13
C GLU A 168 -4.98 -4.02 -0.93
N GLN A 169 -5.92 -3.07 -0.78
CA GLN A 169 -6.89 -3.12 0.33
C GLN A 169 -7.78 -4.36 0.29
N MET A 170 -8.20 -4.81 -0.89
CA MET A 170 -8.99 -6.03 -1.04
C MET A 170 -8.18 -7.28 -0.70
N LEU A 171 -6.92 -7.38 -1.16
CA LEU A 171 -6.01 -8.47 -0.81
C LEU A 171 -5.85 -8.57 0.72
N LEU A 172 -5.57 -7.44 1.38
CA LEU A 172 -5.48 -7.39 2.85
C LEU A 172 -6.80 -7.83 3.50
N ALA A 173 -7.94 -7.40 2.97
CA ALA A 173 -9.24 -7.77 3.50
C ALA A 173 -9.59 -9.26 3.31
N LEU A 174 -8.95 -9.96 2.37
CA LEU A 174 -9.08 -11.41 2.19
C LEU A 174 -8.05 -12.22 2.99
N SER A 175 -7.04 -11.59 3.56
CA SER A 175 -6.00 -12.29 4.32
C SER A 175 -6.52 -12.88 5.64
N PRO A 176 -5.88 -13.97 6.15
CA PRO A 176 -6.24 -14.58 7.43
C PRO A 176 -6.26 -13.63 8.62
N ARG A 177 -5.36 -12.63 8.65
CA ARG A 177 -5.23 -11.64 9.72
C ARG A 177 -6.50 -10.79 9.91
N TRP A 178 -7.36 -10.76 8.91
CA TRP A 178 -8.55 -9.91 8.86
C TRP A 178 -9.85 -10.70 8.61
N GLY A 179 -9.84 -11.98 9.02
CA GLY A 179 -11.00 -12.86 8.98
C GLY A 179 -11.25 -13.52 7.62
N GLY A 180 -10.29 -13.46 6.70
CA GLY A 180 -10.30 -14.22 5.46
C GLY A 180 -9.48 -15.51 5.56
N SER A 181 -8.90 -15.96 4.44
CA SER A 181 -8.06 -17.16 4.36
C SER A 181 -6.90 -16.98 3.39
N SER A 182 -5.84 -17.76 3.57
CA SER A 182 -4.69 -17.74 2.65
C SER A 182 -5.13 -18.13 1.24
N GLU A 183 -5.99 -19.15 1.13
CA GLU A 183 -6.55 -19.62 -0.14
C GLU A 183 -7.25 -18.50 -0.90
N ALA A 184 -8.21 -17.81 -0.27
CA ALA A 184 -8.94 -16.71 -0.90
C ALA A 184 -8.03 -15.53 -1.27
N MET A 185 -7.03 -15.23 -0.45
CA MET A 185 -6.06 -14.16 -0.72
C MET A 185 -5.18 -14.49 -1.94
N PHE A 186 -4.63 -15.71 -2.02
CA PHE A 186 -3.81 -16.13 -3.14
C PHE A 186 -4.63 -16.28 -4.43
N GLU A 187 -5.84 -16.86 -4.35
CA GLU A 187 -6.76 -16.94 -5.49
C GLU A 187 -7.07 -15.54 -6.04
N PHE A 188 -7.34 -14.58 -5.16
CA PHE A 188 -7.54 -13.19 -5.54
C PHE A 188 -6.31 -12.60 -6.25
N ALA A 189 -5.12 -12.73 -5.65
CA ALA A 189 -3.89 -12.21 -6.22
C ALA A 189 -3.62 -12.78 -7.63
N ARG A 190 -3.74 -14.10 -7.80
CA ARG A 190 -3.58 -14.79 -9.08
C ARG A 190 -4.60 -14.36 -10.12
N THR A 191 -5.88 -14.27 -9.72
CA THR A 191 -6.96 -13.85 -10.62
C THR A 191 -6.74 -12.42 -11.11
N ARG A 192 -6.35 -11.50 -10.23
CA ARG A 192 -6.13 -10.09 -10.60
C ARG A 192 -4.83 -9.89 -11.39
N ALA A 193 -3.76 -10.62 -11.07
CA ALA A 193 -2.53 -10.64 -11.85
C ALA A 193 -2.80 -11.08 -13.30
N ALA A 194 -3.55 -12.18 -13.49
CA ALA A 194 -3.89 -12.70 -14.81
C ALA A 194 -4.87 -11.81 -15.59
N ALA A 195 -5.76 -11.08 -14.91
CA ALA A 195 -6.73 -10.20 -15.55
C ALA A 195 -6.13 -8.88 -16.06
N CYS A 196 -5.00 -8.45 -15.49
CA CYS A 196 -4.37 -7.17 -15.81
C CYS A 196 -2.84 -7.30 -15.96
N PRO A 197 -2.35 -8.11 -16.92
CA PRO A 197 -0.92 -8.14 -17.24
C PRO A 197 -0.48 -6.79 -17.82
N GLY A 198 0.82 -6.49 -17.77
CA GLY A 198 1.38 -5.19 -18.16
C GLY A 198 1.09 -4.06 -17.17
N THR A 199 0.53 -4.36 -15.98
CA THR A 199 0.23 -3.37 -14.94
C THR A 199 1.05 -3.62 -13.67
N HIS A 200 0.78 -2.86 -12.60
CA HIS A 200 1.34 -3.12 -11.27
C HIS A 200 0.69 -4.33 -10.58
N LEU A 201 -0.50 -4.76 -11.02
CA LEU A 201 -1.31 -5.75 -10.29
C LEU A 201 -0.67 -7.13 -10.12
N PRO A 202 0.20 -7.64 -11.01
CA PRO A 202 0.90 -8.89 -10.72
C PRO A 202 1.80 -8.82 -9.48
N ALA A 203 2.22 -7.64 -9.03
CA ALA A 203 2.91 -7.47 -7.75
C ALA A 203 2.04 -7.86 -6.53
N LEU A 204 0.73 -8.05 -6.69
CA LEU A 204 -0.15 -8.62 -5.66
C LEU A 204 0.30 -10.03 -5.23
N ILE A 205 0.94 -10.79 -6.12
CA ILE A 205 1.51 -12.12 -5.79
C ILE A 205 2.55 -11.98 -4.69
N VAL A 206 3.49 -11.05 -4.85
CA VAL A 206 4.51 -10.74 -3.83
C VAL A 206 3.85 -10.25 -2.54
N LEU A 207 2.82 -9.42 -2.63
CA LEU A 207 2.08 -8.96 -1.44
C LEU A 207 1.37 -10.11 -0.71
N ALA A 208 0.77 -11.06 -1.43
CA ALA A 208 0.10 -12.23 -0.86
C ALA A 208 1.10 -13.12 -0.10
N HIS A 209 2.24 -13.43 -0.72
CA HIS A 209 3.35 -14.16 -0.08
C HIS A 209 3.86 -13.45 1.17
N ARG A 210 4.05 -12.13 1.08
CA ARG A 210 4.50 -11.33 2.21
C ARG A 210 3.49 -11.30 3.36
N GLU A 211 2.21 -11.13 3.08
CA GLU A 211 1.17 -11.17 4.12
C GLU A 211 1.00 -12.56 4.71
N HIS A 212 1.16 -13.61 3.90
CA HIS A 212 1.17 -14.97 4.42
C HIS A 212 2.33 -15.17 5.40
N ASN A 213 3.54 -14.76 5.05
CA ASN A 213 4.72 -14.84 5.92
C ASN A 213 4.53 -14.04 7.22
N LEU A 214 4.05 -12.79 7.13
CA LEU A 214 3.69 -11.97 8.29
C LEU A 214 2.61 -12.61 9.18
N HIS A 215 1.67 -13.35 8.57
CA HIS A 215 0.66 -14.07 9.33
C HIS A 215 1.25 -15.26 10.09
N GLN A 216 2.16 -16.02 9.48
CA GLN A 216 2.86 -17.11 10.15
C GLN A 216 3.66 -16.59 11.36
N GLU A 217 4.38 -15.48 11.19
CA GLU A 217 5.05 -14.80 12.30
C GLU A 217 4.08 -14.40 13.43
N PHE A 218 2.90 -13.88 13.07
CA PHE A 218 1.88 -13.51 14.06
C PHE A 218 1.33 -14.71 14.84
N LEU A 219 1.28 -15.89 14.22
CA LEU A 219 0.83 -17.13 14.87
C LEU A 219 1.91 -17.80 15.73
N ALA A 220 3.20 -17.51 15.46
CA ALA A 220 4.31 -18.07 16.23
C ALA A 220 4.22 -17.70 17.72
N ALA A 221 4.57 -18.66 18.58
CA ALA A 221 4.51 -18.45 20.02
C ALA A 221 5.47 -17.33 20.45
N PRO A 222 5.15 -16.54 21.49
CA PRO A 222 6.00 -15.42 21.87
C PRO A 222 7.45 -15.78 22.22
N ASP A 223 7.66 -17.00 22.68
CA ASP A 223 8.91 -17.64 23.10
C ASP A 223 9.51 -18.58 22.02
N ASP A 224 8.89 -18.65 20.84
CA ASP A 224 9.44 -19.41 19.72
C ASP A 224 10.79 -18.79 19.29
N PRO A 225 11.90 -19.54 19.32
CA PRO A 225 13.21 -19.03 18.92
C PRO A 225 13.26 -18.63 17.44
N ASP A 226 12.36 -19.18 16.62
CA ASP A 226 12.22 -18.86 15.20
C ASP A 226 11.19 -17.75 14.95
N ARG A 227 10.70 -17.08 16.01
CA ARG A 227 9.77 -15.96 15.91
C ARG A 227 10.41 -14.77 15.18
N GLY A 228 9.91 -14.49 13.99
CA GLY A 228 10.25 -13.33 13.19
C GLY A 228 9.88 -13.53 11.73
N LEU A 229 10.10 -12.52 10.89
CA LEU A 229 10.00 -12.66 9.45
C LEU A 229 10.98 -13.74 8.97
N SER A 230 10.44 -14.88 8.50
CA SER A 230 11.26 -15.94 7.92
C SER A 230 11.67 -15.53 6.51
N LEU A 231 12.94 -15.19 6.32
CA LEU A 231 13.47 -14.83 5.00
C LEU A 231 13.61 -16.08 4.11
N THR A 232 13.81 -17.26 4.70
CA THR A 232 13.88 -18.55 3.99
C THR A 232 12.52 -18.98 3.43
N TYR A 233 11.42 -18.33 3.83
CA TYR A 233 10.09 -18.52 3.23
C TYR A 233 10.08 -18.33 1.70
N TRP A 234 10.99 -17.50 1.18
CA TRP A 234 11.05 -17.17 -0.24
C TRP A 234 11.89 -18.15 -1.06
N GLU A 235 12.72 -19.00 -0.43
CA GLU A 235 13.61 -19.95 -1.10
C GLU A 235 12.90 -21.08 -1.89
N PRO A 236 11.72 -21.60 -1.49
CA PRO A 236 11.08 -22.69 -2.23
C PRO A 236 10.81 -22.33 -3.69
N GLU A 237 11.18 -23.24 -4.60
CA GLU A 237 11.05 -23.08 -6.06
C GLU A 237 9.62 -22.67 -6.47
N ALA A 238 8.60 -23.29 -5.88
CA ALA A 238 7.20 -22.95 -6.18
C ALA A 238 6.81 -21.50 -5.83
N VAL A 239 7.43 -20.88 -4.81
CA VAL A 239 7.21 -19.47 -4.49
C VAL A 239 7.91 -18.60 -5.53
N MET A 240 9.15 -18.93 -5.88
CA MET A 240 9.92 -18.14 -6.82
C MET A 240 9.47 -18.25 -8.27
N ASP A 241 8.92 -19.39 -8.68
CA ASP A 241 8.24 -19.54 -9.97
C ASP A 241 7.05 -18.55 -10.06
N GLU A 242 6.24 -18.46 -9.01
CA GLU A 242 5.09 -17.54 -8.97
C GLU A 242 5.55 -16.06 -8.99
N VAL A 243 6.63 -15.74 -8.26
CA VAL A 243 7.22 -14.38 -8.26
C VAL A 243 7.85 -14.04 -9.62
N TRP A 244 8.52 -15.00 -10.25
CA TRP A 244 9.11 -14.83 -11.58
C TRP A 244 8.04 -14.55 -12.63
N ASP A 245 7.00 -15.38 -12.68
CA ASP A 245 5.87 -15.20 -13.60
C ASP A 245 5.16 -13.86 -13.36
N ALA A 246 5.01 -13.46 -12.09
CA ALA A 246 4.46 -12.16 -11.74
C ALA A 246 5.33 -10.99 -12.24
N ALA A 247 6.66 -11.11 -12.19
CA ALA A 247 7.56 -10.09 -12.71
C ALA A 247 7.46 -10.00 -14.25
N GLN A 248 7.39 -11.14 -14.95
CA GLN A 248 7.16 -11.22 -16.40
C GLN A 248 5.83 -10.58 -16.80
N ALA A 249 4.78 -10.78 -16.01
CA ALA A 249 3.49 -10.15 -16.24
C ALA A 249 3.43 -8.67 -15.82
N SER A 250 4.42 -8.14 -15.11
CA SER A 250 4.45 -6.77 -14.59
C SER A 250 5.56 -5.94 -15.26
N PHE A 251 6.56 -5.47 -14.52
CA PHE A 251 7.57 -4.52 -14.99
C PHE A 251 8.52 -5.06 -16.07
N TRP A 252 8.50 -6.35 -16.37
CA TRP A 252 9.17 -6.93 -17.55
C TRP A 252 8.26 -7.16 -18.75
N HIS A 253 6.96 -6.94 -18.60
CA HIS A 253 6.01 -7.06 -19.70
C HIS A 253 6.20 -5.91 -20.70
N ASP A 254 6.11 -6.19 -22.00
CA ASP A 254 6.33 -5.20 -23.06
C ASP A 254 5.37 -4.01 -22.99
N ASP A 255 4.13 -4.25 -22.57
CA ASP A 255 3.11 -3.20 -22.39
C ASP A 255 3.22 -2.42 -21.07
N TYR A 256 4.18 -2.75 -20.20
CA TYR A 256 4.30 -2.07 -18.91
C TYR A 256 4.77 -0.63 -19.06
N SER A 257 3.92 0.30 -18.60
CA SER A 257 4.24 1.73 -18.59
C SER A 257 4.75 2.15 -17.20
N THR A 258 6.00 2.60 -17.14
CA THR A 258 6.58 3.18 -15.92
C THR A 258 5.81 4.43 -15.49
N SER A 259 5.51 4.53 -14.20
CA SER A 259 4.65 5.57 -13.62
C SER A 259 5.13 6.00 -12.24
N ALA A 260 4.34 6.82 -11.54
CA ALA A 260 4.69 7.31 -10.20
C ALA A 260 4.72 6.18 -9.17
N LEU A 261 3.94 5.11 -9.38
CA LEU A 261 3.87 3.97 -8.46
C LEU A 261 4.89 2.87 -8.75
N THR A 262 5.57 2.90 -9.90
CA THR A 262 6.58 1.89 -10.27
C THR A 262 7.64 1.64 -9.17
N PRO A 263 8.16 2.65 -8.44
CA PRO A 263 9.01 2.41 -7.27
C PRO A 263 8.47 1.42 -6.25
N ILE A 264 7.15 1.42 -5.97
CA ILE A 264 6.53 0.46 -5.04
C ILE A 264 6.73 -0.97 -5.54
N VAL A 265 6.46 -1.19 -6.83
CA VAL A 265 6.58 -2.50 -7.50
C VAL A 265 8.03 -2.99 -7.47
N TRP A 266 8.99 -2.12 -7.82
CA TRP A 266 10.40 -2.49 -7.79
C TRP A 266 10.87 -2.91 -6.40
N ASN A 267 10.49 -2.16 -5.36
CA ASN A 267 10.89 -2.50 -4.00
C ASN A 267 10.29 -3.83 -3.51
N LEU A 268 9.06 -4.15 -3.91
CA LEU A 268 8.43 -5.45 -3.61
C LEU A 268 9.17 -6.61 -4.28
N PHE A 269 9.42 -6.52 -5.58
CA PHE A 269 10.11 -7.58 -6.31
C PHE A 269 11.59 -7.69 -5.91
N ALA A 270 12.29 -6.57 -5.64
CA ALA A 270 13.67 -6.60 -5.16
C ALA A 270 13.77 -7.37 -3.84
N TYR A 271 12.82 -7.16 -2.93
CA TYR A 271 12.74 -7.90 -1.67
C TYR A 271 12.54 -9.40 -1.92
N ALA A 272 11.55 -9.78 -2.72
CA ALA A 272 11.24 -11.19 -3.00
C ALA A 272 12.42 -11.91 -3.67
N PHE A 273 12.98 -11.33 -4.74
CA PHE A 273 14.11 -11.92 -5.45
C PHE A 273 15.37 -12.01 -4.61
N THR A 274 15.61 -11.05 -3.69
CA THR A 274 16.80 -11.10 -2.82
C THR A 274 16.75 -12.31 -1.90
N TRP A 275 15.60 -12.58 -1.30
CA TRP A 275 15.44 -13.64 -0.31
C TRP A 275 15.01 -14.99 -0.89
N GLY A 276 14.67 -15.04 -2.18
CA GLY A 276 14.49 -16.29 -2.92
C GLY A 276 15.73 -16.74 -3.69
N ASP A 277 16.90 -16.13 -3.45
CA ASP A 277 18.18 -16.42 -4.13
C ASP A 277 18.24 -16.10 -5.64
N PHE A 278 17.40 -15.18 -6.12
CA PHE A 278 17.43 -14.64 -7.49
C PHE A 278 18.19 -13.30 -7.51
N HIS A 279 19.48 -13.35 -7.14
CA HIS A 279 20.29 -12.15 -6.88
C HIS A 279 20.51 -11.25 -8.11
N LYS A 280 20.66 -11.83 -9.31
CA LYS A 280 20.84 -11.04 -10.53
C LYS A 280 19.61 -10.17 -10.88
N PRO A 281 18.38 -10.72 -10.93
CA PRO A 281 17.16 -9.92 -10.99
C PRO A 281 17.04 -8.89 -9.86
N ALA A 282 17.31 -9.29 -8.61
CA ALA A 282 17.25 -8.39 -7.46
C ALA A 282 18.20 -7.19 -7.63
N TRP A 283 19.44 -7.43 -8.06
CA TRP A 283 20.44 -6.39 -8.27
C TRP A 283 20.02 -5.39 -9.35
N SER A 284 19.44 -5.86 -10.47
CA SER A 284 18.91 -4.97 -11.51
C SER A 284 17.83 -4.03 -10.96
N LEU A 285 16.99 -4.51 -10.04
CA LEU A 285 15.98 -3.69 -9.38
C LEU A 285 16.60 -2.73 -8.36
N PHE A 286 17.59 -3.15 -7.57
CA PHE A 286 18.31 -2.25 -6.67
C PHE A 286 18.98 -1.09 -7.41
N GLU A 287 19.54 -1.33 -8.60
CA GLU A 287 20.10 -0.28 -9.45
C GLU A 287 19.01 0.68 -9.97
N SER A 288 17.81 0.16 -10.25
CA SER A 288 16.66 0.98 -10.67
C SER A 288 16.07 1.81 -9.52
N ILE A 289 16.07 1.26 -8.31
CA ILE A 289 15.63 1.93 -7.08
C ILE A 289 16.62 3.02 -6.67
N GLY A 290 17.92 2.72 -6.71
CA GLY A 290 18.97 3.63 -6.28
C GLY A 290 18.77 4.10 -4.83
N GLU A 291 19.15 5.36 -4.58
CA GLU A 291 18.97 6.02 -3.27
C GLU A 291 17.69 6.86 -3.21
N ASP A 292 17.11 7.18 -4.37
CA ASP A 292 15.98 8.10 -4.49
C ASP A 292 14.63 7.40 -4.21
N TRP A 293 14.53 6.10 -4.48
CA TRP A 293 13.25 5.39 -4.54
C TRP A 293 13.08 4.29 -3.49
N ILE A 294 13.81 4.38 -2.37
CA ILE A 294 13.71 3.39 -1.28
C ILE A 294 12.38 3.59 -0.55
N THR A 295 11.41 2.70 -0.73
CA THR A 295 10.10 2.82 -0.07
C THR A 295 10.12 2.26 1.35
N ARG A 296 9.22 2.71 2.24
CA ARG A 296 9.19 2.16 3.62
C ARG A 296 8.84 0.67 3.68
N GLN A 297 7.89 0.24 2.85
CA GLN A 297 7.55 -1.18 2.68
C GLN A 297 8.19 -1.63 1.36
N PRO A 298 8.77 -2.84 1.29
CA PRO A 298 8.68 -3.91 2.29
C PRO A 298 9.72 -3.86 3.42
N TRP A 299 10.72 -2.96 3.34
CA TRP A 299 11.96 -3.04 4.13
C TRP A 299 11.83 -2.77 5.63
N GLY A 300 10.91 -1.89 6.04
CA GLY A 300 10.73 -1.50 7.44
C GLY A 300 11.82 -0.56 7.99
N SER A 301 13.08 -0.74 7.60
CA SER A 301 14.21 0.16 7.86
C SER A 301 15.12 0.31 6.64
N VAL A 302 15.83 1.44 6.55
CA VAL A 302 16.85 1.65 5.51
C VAL A 302 18.05 0.71 5.72
N GLU A 303 18.41 0.42 6.96
CA GLU A 303 19.46 -0.55 7.29
C GLU A 303 19.16 -1.93 6.69
N PHE A 304 17.91 -2.40 6.80
CA PHE A 304 17.51 -3.68 6.22
C PHE A 304 17.53 -3.66 4.69
N PHE A 305 17.15 -2.55 4.05
CA PHE A 305 17.32 -2.36 2.60
C PHE A 305 18.79 -2.48 2.19
N LEU A 306 19.68 -1.73 2.84
CA LEU A 306 21.11 -1.73 2.51
C LEU A 306 21.75 -3.09 2.72
N ARG A 307 21.39 -3.79 3.81
CA ARG A 307 21.83 -5.17 4.05
C ARG A 307 21.37 -6.12 2.93
N SER A 308 20.11 -6.01 2.52
CA SER A 308 19.54 -6.82 1.43
C SER A 308 20.24 -6.54 0.09
N ARG A 309 20.50 -5.25 -0.21
CA ARG A 309 21.23 -4.83 -1.41
C ARG A 309 22.66 -5.37 -1.44
N ASN A 310 23.37 -5.30 -0.32
CA ASN A 310 24.74 -5.82 -0.21
C ASN A 310 24.76 -7.35 -0.33
N TYR A 311 23.83 -8.04 0.33
CA TYR A 311 23.68 -9.50 0.22
C TYR A 311 23.45 -9.92 -1.24
N ALA A 312 22.54 -9.27 -1.96
CA ALA A 312 22.32 -9.55 -3.38
C ALA A 312 23.59 -9.31 -4.22
N LYS A 313 24.37 -8.25 -3.92
CA LYS A 313 25.61 -7.93 -4.63
C LYS A 313 26.72 -8.94 -4.41
N GLU A 314 26.87 -9.43 -3.17
CA GLU A 314 27.91 -10.38 -2.78
C GLU A 314 27.69 -11.77 -3.39
N ASN A 315 26.45 -12.10 -3.77
CA ASN A 315 26.05 -13.38 -4.35
C ASN A 315 25.71 -13.28 -5.87
N LEU A 316 26.25 -12.28 -6.57
CA LEU A 316 26.13 -12.14 -8.04
C LEU A 316 26.99 -13.10 -8.85
#